data_AF-A0A453IXB6-F1
#
_entry.id   AF-A0A453IXB6-F1
#
_cell.length_a   1.000
_cell.length_b   1.000
_cell.length_c   1.000
_cell.angle_alpha   90.00
_cell.angle_beta   90.00
_cell.angle_gamma   90.00
#
_symmetry.space_group_name_H-M   'P 1'
#
loop_
_entity.id
_entity.type
_entity.pdbx_description
1 polymer ?
#
loop_
_entity_poly.entity_id
_entity_poly.type
_entity_poly.pdbx_seq_one_letter_code
_entity_poly.pdbx_strand_id
1 'polypeptide(L)'
;SQFQMPELQGLIQEQNPAIDLCGLHASEAMHVLNNELNNRRKIARSTGRRLQAIIISNPRTPARLTAAIEQYLLEHGLQYTQAQPGLFRVLLQ
;
A
#
# COMPACT_ATOMS: atom_id res chain seq x y z
N SER A 1 -15.79 13.56 9.28
CA SER A 1 -15.89 12.17 9.81
C SER A 1 -14.52 11.52 9.66
N GLN A 2 -13.71 11.61 10.70
CA GLN A 2 -12.41 10.93 10.77
C GLN A 2 -12.71 9.43 10.85
N PHE A 3 -12.39 8.66 9.80
CA PHE A 3 -12.49 7.20 9.83
C PHE A 3 -11.36 6.67 10.72
N GLN A 4 -11.62 6.66 12.02
CA GLN A 4 -10.67 6.16 13.01
C GLN A 4 -10.72 4.63 12.96
N MET A 5 -9.84 4.04 12.16
CA MET A 5 -9.65 2.59 12.06
C MET A 5 -8.52 2.19 13.05
N PRO A 6 -8.85 1.59 14.21
CA PRO A 6 -7.86 1.32 15.26
C PRO A 6 -6.72 0.42 14.79
N GLU A 7 -7.02 -0.48 13.86
CA GLU A 7 -6.05 -1.41 13.26
C GLU A 7 -5.01 -0.69 12.38
N LEU A 8 -5.36 0.46 11.81
CA LEU A 8 -4.43 1.28 11.03
C LEU A 8 -3.44 2.02 11.92
N GLN A 9 -3.83 2.42 13.13
CA GLN A 9 -2.97 3.17 14.06
C GLN A 9 -1.75 2.35 14.53
N GLY A 10 -1.89 1.03 14.69
CA GLY A 10 -0.77 0.14 15.02
C GLY A 10 0.11 -0.23 13.82
N LEU A 11 -0.33 0.04 12.59
CA LEU A 11 0.35 -0.34 11.34
C LEU A 11 1.05 0.83 10.67
N ILE A 12 0.58 2.05 10.91
CA ILE A 12 1.22 3.28 10.49
C ILE A 12 2.40 3.53 11.44
N GLN A 13 3.61 3.15 11.04
CA GLN A 13 4.79 3.68 11.70
C GLN A 13 4.93 5.15 11.32
N GLU A 14 5.15 6.05 12.28
CA GLU A 14 5.30 7.49 12.03
C GLU A 14 6.38 7.82 10.98
N GLN A 15 7.37 6.94 10.80
CA GLN A 15 8.44 7.07 9.80
C GLN A 15 8.11 6.46 8.43
N ASN A 16 6.97 5.77 8.26
CA ASN A 16 6.58 5.13 7.01
C ASN A 16 5.06 5.12 6.85
N PRO A 17 4.45 6.28 6.52
CA PRO A 17 3.00 6.44 6.49
C PRO A 17 2.33 5.48 5.51
N ALA A 18 1.06 5.15 5.73
CA ALA A 18 0.33 4.33 4.79
C ALA A 18 0.19 5.03 3.42
N ILE A 19 0.20 4.24 2.35
CA ILE A 19 -0.14 4.67 1.00
C ILE A 19 -1.66 4.65 0.90
N ASP A 20 -2.28 5.78 1.21
CA ASP A 20 -3.74 5.93 1.11
C ASP A 20 -4.15 6.23 -0.33
N LEU A 21 -4.88 5.29 -0.92
CA LEU A 21 -5.43 5.36 -2.28
C LEU A 21 -6.96 5.54 -2.26
N CYS A 22 -7.55 5.76 -1.09
CA CYS A 22 -9.01 5.91 -0.97
C CYS A 22 -9.51 7.12 -1.76
N GLY A 23 -10.60 6.93 -2.51
CA GLY A 23 -11.25 8.00 -3.27
C GLY A 23 -10.56 8.39 -4.58
N LEU A 24 -9.38 7.83 -4.89
CA LEU A 24 -8.69 8.05 -6.16
C LEU A 24 -9.32 7.23 -7.29
N HIS A 25 -9.27 7.77 -8.51
CA HIS A 25 -9.60 6.98 -9.70
C HIS A 25 -8.55 5.88 -9.92
N ALA A 26 -8.92 4.75 -10.54
CA ALA A 26 -8.03 3.60 -10.64
C ALA A 26 -6.66 3.93 -11.27
N SER A 27 -6.64 4.68 -12.38
CA SER A 27 -5.39 5.09 -13.03
C SER A 27 -4.50 5.98 -12.14
N GLU A 28 -5.11 6.88 -11.38
CA GLU A 28 -4.42 7.78 -10.46
C GLU A 28 -3.87 7.01 -9.26
N ALA A 29 -4.68 6.13 -8.68
CA ALA A 29 -4.28 5.24 -7.59
C ALA A 29 -3.07 4.38 -7.98
N MET A 30 -3.09 3.79 -9.19
CA MET A 30 -1.96 2.98 -9.68
C MET A 30 -0.70 3.83 -9.92
N HIS A 31 -0.85 5.08 -10.38
CA HIS A 31 0.28 5.99 -10.53
C HIS A 31 0.92 6.33 -9.17
N VAL A 32 0.10 6.70 -8.19
CA VAL A 32 0.54 7.00 -6.82
C VAL A 32 1.22 5.77 -6.19
N LEU A 33 0.58 4.60 -6.30
CA LEU A 33 1.11 3.33 -5.80
C LEU A 33 2.51 3.05 -6.37
N ASN A 34 2.67 3.15 -7.69
CA ASN A 34 3.93 2.86 -8.35
C ASN A 34 5.03 3.83 -7.92
N ASN A 35 4.73 5.13 -7.86
CA ASN A 35 5.72 6.13 -7.42
C ASN A 35 6.20 5.84 -5.99
N GLU A 36 5.25 5.62 -5.08
CA GLU A 36 5.55 5.51 -3.66
C GLU A 36 6.28 4.20 -3.31
N LEU A 37 5.88 3.08 -3.89
CA LEU A 37 6.60 1.82 -3.73
C LEU A 37 8.01 1.88 -4.32
N ASN A 38 8.21 2.55 -5.47
CA ASN A 38 9.54 2.71 -6.05
C ASN A 38 10.45 3.58 -5.18
N ASN A 39 9.92 4.67 -4.61
CA ASN A 39 10.68 5.51 -3.68
C ASN A 39 11.08 4.73 -2.42
N ARG A 40 10.15 3.99 -1.81
CA ARG A 40 10.46 3.17 -0.64
C ARG A 40 11.43 2.02 -0.95
N ARG A 41 11.36 1.40 -2.13
CA ARG A 41 12.37 0.41 -2.58
C ARG A 41 13.76 1.01 -2.70
N LYS A 42 13.88 2.25 -3.21
CA LYS A 42 15.19 2.95 -3.25
C LYS A 42 15.74 3.16 -1.84
N ILE A 43 14.88 3.55 -0.90
CA ILE A 43 15.26 3.73 0.51
C ILE A 43 15.70 2.39 1.13
N ALA A 44 14.91 1.32 0.96
CA ALA A 44 15.24 -0.02 1.46
C ALA A 44 16.62 -0.48 0.99
N ARG A 45 16.90 -0.31 -0.31
CA ARG A 45 18.21 -0.64 -0.90
C ARG A 45 19.34 0.23 -0.37
N SER A 46 19.14 1.55 -0.31
CA SER A 46 20.17 2.48 0.17
C SER A 46 20.55 2.25 1.64
N THR A 47 19.60 1.77 2.44
CA THR A 47 19.80 1.50 3.87
C THR A 47 20.19 0.05 4.14
N GLY A 48 20.09 -0.85 3.15
CA GLY A 48 20.24 -2.30 3.32
C GLY A 48 19.19 -2.92 4.24
N ARG A 49 18.12 -2.19 4.57
CA ARG A 49 17.09 -2.62 5.52
C ARG A 49 15.79 -2.91 4.77
N ARG A 50 15.11 -3.98 5.17
CA ARG A 50 13.75 -4.25 4.69
C ARG A 50 12.80 -3.20 5.21
N LEU A 51 11.88 -2.75 4.36
CA LEU A 51 10.80 -1.83 4.74
C LEU A 51 9.45 -2.51 4.55
N GLN A 52 8.51 -2.23 5.44
CA GLN A 52 7.13 -2.66 5.29
C GLN A 52 6.27 -1.48 4.89
N ALA A 53 5.60 -1.56 3.74
CA ALA A 53 4.63 -0.56 3.31
C ALA A 53 3.20 -1.05 3.58
N ILE A 54 2.35 -0.14 4.06
CA ILE A 54 0.92 -0.37 4.21
C ILE A 54 0.22 0.36 3.07
N ILE A 55 -0.68 -0.31 2.34
CA ILE A 55 -1.50 0.29 1.29
C ILE A 55 -2.96 0.16 1.68
N ILE A 56 -3.69 1.26 1.58
CA ILE A 56 -5.12 1.32 1.87
C ILE A 56 -5.83 1.71 0.57
N SER A 57 -6.75 0.88 0.10
CA SER A 57 -7.57 1.17 -1.08
C SER A 57 -9.05 1.36 -0.75
N ASN A 58 -9.45 1.40 0.53
CA ASN A 58 -10.86 1.22 0.89
C ASN A 58 -11.47 1.99 2.09
N PRO A 59 -12.73 2.45 1.91
CA PRO A 59 -13.80 2.21 2.90
C PRO A 59 -15.04 1.40 2.42
N ARG A 60 -15.39 1.31 1.11
CA ARG A 60 -16.45 0.44 0.50
C ARG A 60 -16.18 0.02 -0.98
N THR A 61 -15.11 -0.73 -1.29
CA THR A 61 -14.45 -0.80 -2.61
C THR A 61 -15.36 -1.11 -3.81
N PRO A 62 -15.16 -0.45 -4.97
CA PRO A 62 -15.38 -1.10 -6.26
C PRO A 62 -14.27 -2.15 -6.47
N ALA A 63 -14.62 -3.44 -6.56
CA ALA A 63 -13.72 -4.60 -6.65
C ALA A 63 -12.52 -4.48 -7.63
N ARG A 64 -12.58 -3.55 -8.59
CA ARG A 64 -11.57 -3.34 -9.64
C ARG A 64 -10.25 -2.75 -9.14
N LEU A 65 -10.26 -1.80 -8.21
CA LEU A 65 -9.01 -1.17 -7.75
C LEU A 65 -8.19 -2.15 -6.91
N THR A 66 -8.83 -2.86 -5.97
CA THR A 66 -8.17 -3.90 -5.18
C THR A 66 -7.54 -4.97 -6.08
N ALA A 67 -8.27 -5.45 -7.11
CA ALA A 67 -7.73 -6.41 -8.07
C ALA A 67 -6.53 -5.85 -8.87
N ALA A 68 -6.57 -4.58 -9.29
CA ALA A 68 -5.46 -3.93 -9.99
C ALA A 68 -4.20 -3.81 -9.10
N ILE A 69 -4.39 -3.52 -7.81
CA ILE A 69 -3.29 -3.48 -6.83
C ILE A 69 -2.69 -4.88 -6.66
N GLU A 70 -3.51 -5.91 -6.45
CA GLU A 70 -3.04 -7.31 -6.34
C GLU A 70 -2.26 -7.74 -7.58
N GLN A 71 -2.81 -7.49 -8.77
CA GLN A 71 -2.15 -7.81 -10.03
C GLN A 71 -0.80 -7.09 -10.14
N TYR A 72 -0.73 -5.80 -9.81
CA TYR A 72 0.53 -5.06 -9.81
C TYR A 72 1.56 -5.69 -8.86
N LEU A 73 1.17 -6.06 -7.63
CA LEU A 73 2.07 -6.66 -6.65
C LEU A 73 2.61 -8.01 -7.14
N LEU A 74 1.75 -8.84 -7.75
CA LEU A 74 2.13 -10.13 -8.33
C LEU A 74 3.09 -9.97 -9.51
N GLU A 75 2.78 -9.09 -10.46
CA GLU A 75 3.61 -8.81 -11.64
C GLU A 75 5.01 -8.29 -11.25
N HIS A 76 5.09 -7.53 -10.15
CA HIS A 76 6.36 -7.00 -9.63
C HIS A 76 7.06 -7.95 -8.65
N GLY A 77 6.51 -9.14 -8.41
CA GLY A 77 7.09 -10.14 -7.50
C GLY A 77 7.20 -9.64 -6.05
N LEU A 78 6.34 -8.70 -5.64
CA LEU A 78 6.38 -8.13 -4.31
C LEU A 78 5.69 -9.07 -3.32
N GLN A 79 6.37 -9.38 -2.21
CA GLN A 79 5.76 -10.16 -1.15
C GLN A 79 4.72 -9.31 -0.44
N TYR A 80 3.48 -9.79 -0.39
CA TYR A 80 2.41 -9.10 0.30
C TYR A 80 1.51 -10.04 1.08
N THR A 81 0.85 -9.49 2.09
CA THR A 81 -0.31 -10.08 2.73
C THR A 81 -1.45 -9.09 2.71
N GLN A 82 -2.67 -9.58 2.60
CA GLN A 82 -3.87 -8.76 2.69
C GLN A 82 -4.52 -9.02 4.05
N ALA A 83 -4.40 -8.05 4.95
CA ALA A 83 -4.91 -8.19 6.31
C ALA A 83 -6.45 -8.15 6.34
N GLN A 84 -7.05 -7.39 5.43
CA GLN A 84 -8.49 -7.28 5.20
C GLN A 84 -8.73 -6.75 3.77
N PRO A 85 -9.96 -6.85 3.22
CA PRO A 85 -10.31 -6.30 1.91
C PRO A 85 -9.86 -4.83 1.73
N GLY A 86 -8.89 -4.62 0.83
CA GLY A 86 -8.33 -3.29 0.54
C GLY A 86 -7.26 -2.77 1.50
N LEU A 87 -6.71 -3.62 2.39
CA LEU A 87 -5.55 -3.29 3.21
C LEU A 87 -4.42 -4.29 2.95
N PHE A 88 -3.36 -3.80 2.31
CA PHE A 88 -2.20 -4.62 1.94
C PHE A 88 -1.00 -4.26 2.80
N ARG A 89 -0.25 -5.28 3.19
CA ARG A 89 1.08 -5.16 3.80
C ARG A 89 2.09 -5.69 2.81
N VAL A 90 3.01 -4.85 2.36
CA VAL A 90 4.00 -5.20 1.34
C VAL A 90 5.39 -5.13 1.94
N LEU A 91 6.19 -6.18 1.73
CA LEU A 91 7.59 -6.23 2.14
C LEU A 91 8.49 -5.75 0.99
N LEU A 92 9.30 -4.74 1.26
CA LEU A 92 10.23 -4.13 0.32
C LEU A 92 11.67 -4.45 0.71
N GLN A 93 12.49 -4.72 -0.30
CA GLN A 93 13.89 -5.12 -0.20
C GLN A 93 14.74 -4.29 -1.18
#